data_AF-A0A914BUT9-F1
#
_entry.id   AF-A0A914BUT9-F1
#
_cell.length_a   1.000
_cell.length_b   1.000
_cell.length_c   1.000
_cell.angle_alpha   90.00
_cell.angle_beta   90.00
_cell.angle_gamma   90.00
#
_symmetry.space_group_name_H-M   'P 1'
#
loop_
_entity.id
_entity.type
_entity.pdbx_description
1 polymer ?
#
loop_
_entity_poly.entity_id
_entity_poly.type
_entity_poly.pdbx_seq_one_letter_code
_entity_poly.pdbx_strand_id
1 'polypeptide(L)'
;ILINLLTKINEHDWKTLARQLAEFEEVPDAPLQTLFKNYALLKAQARDTVFDEELYTLLILPPELSFLPFECLPIFGNHPLVCRITSFHLFQRLLQRAEKITDKAVEKYQLPKKVDARNSYYVLNPGADLEQTQNRLQNTIETLKWNGLVGKPPSIAEFKSALEQNDLFLYFGHGSGSKYFGRSAVRQSDCKAVSVLMGCASVRIVDEGQGFDGRSVIHEYTIARCPCIVGCLWMVTDGEIDRFFLALVNFCFAQRRSPLKEKQLSSLHRRKESADSYKLLIQGIVFARNACKLPYLTGSSVVCYGLPIASMLTQLS
;
A
#
# COMPACT_ATOMS: atom_id res chain seq x y z
N ILE A 1 19.05 11.62 15.72
CA ILE A 1 18.68 10.28 15.20
C ILE A 1 19.00 9.18 16.21
N LEU A 2 20.27 9.02 16.62
CA LEU A 2 20.68 7.93 17.53
C LEU A 2 19.87 7.87 18.84
N ILE A 3 19.55 9.00 19.47
CA ILE A 3 18.76 9.00 20.72
C ILE A 3 17.38 8.33 20.54
N ASN A 4 16.68 8.61 19.43
CA ASN A 4 15.36 8.03 19.15
C ASN A 4 15.41 6.53 18.82
N LEU A 5 16.59 5.98 18.55
CA LEU A 5 16.79 4.56 18.25
C LEU A 5 17.12 3.75 19.50
N LEU A 6 17.49 4.39 20.62
CA LEU A 6 17.87 3.71 21.87
C LEU A 6 16.76 2.78 22.43
N THR A 7 15.50 3.12 22.16
CA THR A 7 14.33 2.32 22.57
C THR A 7 13.87 1.34 21.48
N LYS A 8 14.36 1.47 20.24
CA LYS A 8 13.88 0.73 19.07
C LYS A 8 14.78 -0.41 18.62
N ILE A 9 16.08 -0.32 18.90
CA ILE A 9 17.08 -1.34 18.53
C ILE A 9 17.91 -1.75 19.74
N ASN A 10 18.57 -2.91 19.67
CA ASN A 10 19.44 -3.38 20.75
C ASN A 10 20.74 -2.56 20.81
N GLU A 11 21.46 -2.69 21.93
CA GLU A 11 22.68 -1.92 22.18
C GLU A 11 23.78 -2.18 21.14
N HIS A 12 23.91 -3.43 20.70
CA HIS A 12 24.93 -3.83 19.74
C HIS A 12 24.72 -3.12 18.39
N ASP A 13 23.51 -3.24 17.83
CA ASP A 13 23.14 -2.62 16.56
C ASP A 13 23.21 -1.10 16.66
N TRP A 14 22.82 -0.52 17.80
CA TRP A 14 22.91 0.91 18.04
C TRP A 14 24.35 1.41 18.03
N LYS A 15 25.27 0.71 18.70
CA LYS A 15 26.70 1.04 18.70
C LYS A 15 27.32 0.88 17.32
N THR A 16 26.93 -0.15 16.58
CA THR A 16 27.42 -0.39 15.21
C THR A 16 26.94 0.73 14.27
N LEU A 17 25.67 1.11 14.31
CA LEU A 17 25.13 2.22 13.54
C LEU A 17 25.81 3.55 13.90
N ALA A 18 26.03 3.80 15.19
CA ALA A 18 26.70 5.00 15.65
C ALA A 18 28.16 5.08 15.15
N ARG A 19 28.88 3.95 15.08
CA ARG A 19 30.21 3.89 14.45
C ARG A 19 30.15 4.22 12.97
N GLN A 20 29.22 3.61 12.23
CA GLN A 20 29.07 3.85 10.80
C GLN A 20 28.75 5.32 10.48
N LEU A 21 27.86 5.94 11.27
CA LEU A 21 27.56 7.36 11.13
C LEU A 21 28.76 8.24 11.49
N ALA A 22 29.50 7.89 12.55
CA ALA A 22 30.70 8.63 12.95
C ALA A 22 31.80 8.53 11.88
N GLU A 23 31.99 7.36 11.26
CA GLU A 23 32.94 7.16 10.16
C GLU A 23 32.55 8.00 8.94
N PHE A 24 31.26 8.03 8.58
CA PHE A 24 30.75 8.82 7.45
C PHE A 24 30.91 10.33 7.66
N GLU A 25 30.70 10.80 8.89
CA GLU A 25 30.81 12.22 9.27
C GLU A 25 32.23 12.60 9.75
N GLU A 26 33.21 11.70 9.62
CA GLU A 26 34.60 11.88 10.07
C GLU A 26 34.75 12.31 11.55
N VAL A 27 33.85 11.83 12.41
CA VAL A 27 33.83 12.13 13.85
C VAL A 27 34.91 11.32 14.58
N PRO A 28 35.77 11.95 15.42
CA PRO A 28 36.78 11.23 16.19
C PRO A 28 36.21 10.19 17.17
N ASP A 29 37.00 9.18 17.51
CA ASP A 29 36.56 8.09 18.39
C ASP A 29 36.25 8.56 19.83
N ALA A 30 36.94 9.56 20.36
CA ALA A 30 36.78 9.99 21.77
C ALA A 30 35.34 10.45 22.13
N PRO A 31 34.65 11.29 21.34
CA PRO A 31 33.22 11.55 21.49
C PRO A 31 32.35 10.29 21.44
N LEU A 32 32.66 9.36 20.54
CA LEU A 32 31.89 8.13 20.36
C LEU A 32 32.04 7.18 21.56
N GLN A 33 33.25 7.05 22.12
CA GLN A 33 33.50 6.30 23.35
C GLN A 33 32.75 6.91 24.54
N THR A 34 32.72 8.24 24.62
CA THR A 34 31.94 8.95 25.65
C THR A 34 30.45 8.64 25.50
N LEU A 35 29.93 8.66 24.27
CA LEU A 35 28.55 8.30 23.98
C LEU A 35 28.24 6.85 24.39
N PHE A 36 29.14 5.90 24.08
CA PHE A 36 28.97 4.48 24.39
C PHE A 36 29.03 4.18 25.89
N LYS A 37 29.92 4.87 26.63
CA LYS A 37 29.99 4.77 28.10
C LYS A 37 28.69 5.23 28.77
N ASN A 38 28.02 6.22 28.19
CA ASN A 38 26.77 6.78 28.71
C ASN A 38 25.51 6.10 28.17
N TYR A 39 25.60 5.01 27.41
CA TYR A 39 24.44 4.35 26.79
C TYR A 39 23.32 4.03 27.79
N ALA A 40 23.65 3.46 28.95
CA ALA A 40 22.65 3.10 29.96
C ALA A 40 21.88 4.32 30.48
N LEU A 41 22.60 5.42 30.75
CA LEU A 41 22.00 6.69 31.18
C LEU A 41 21.11 7.28 30.07
N LEU A 42 21.62 7.33 28.84
CA LEU A 42 20.91 7.84 27.69
C LEU A 42 19.64 7.03 27.41
N LYS A 43 19.71 5.70 27.54
CA LYS A 43 18.55 4.82 27.35
C LYS A 43 17.50 4.98 28.45
N ALA A 44 17.92 5.17 29.70
CA ALA A 44 16.99 5.44 30.81
C ALA A 44 16.27 6.80 30.65
N GLN A 45 16.93 7.77 30.02
CA GLN A 45 16.35 9.10 29.74
C GLN A 45 15.60 9.14 28.41
N ALA A 46 15.89 8.22 27.49
CA ALA A 46 15.21 8.12 26.22
C ALA A 46 13.74 7.75 26.48
N ARG A 47 12.85 8.67 26.11
CA ARG A 47 11.43 8.39 26.08
C ARG A 47 11.12 7.75 24.74
N ASP A 48 10.29 6.72 24.74
CA ASP A 48 9.59 6.38 23.52
C ASP A 48 8.79 7.62 23.12
N THR A 49 9.12 8.19 21.96
CA THR A 49 8.18 9.05 21.24
C THR A 49 6.98 8.19 20.89
N VAL A 50 6.01 8.15 21.81
CA VAL A 50 4.69 7.62 21.57
C VAL A 50 3.99 8.64 20.71
N PHE A 51 3.97 8.40 19.40
CA PHE A 51 3.12 9.15 18.52
C PHE A 51 1.69 8.66 18.75
N ASP A 52 0.78 9.58 19.06
CA ASP A 52 -0.64 9.26 19.15
C ASP A 52 -1.25 8.92 17.78
N GLU A 53 -0.53 9.20 16.69
CA GLU A 53 -0.96 9.05 15.31
C GLU A 53 -0.37 7.81 14.61
N GLU A 54 -1.07 7.34 13.58
CA GLU A 54 -0.62 6.28 12.68
C GLU A 54 0.54 6.78 11.81
N LEU A 55 1.78 6.39 12.13
CA LEU A 55 2.95 6.76 11.34
C LEU A 55 3.13 5.85 10.12
N TYR A 56 3.39 6.47 8.97
CA TYR A 56 3.70 5.77 7.72
C TYR A 56 5.19 5.86 7.39
N THR A 57 5.74 4.78 6.86
CA THR A 57 7.07 4.78 6.21
C THR A 57 6.87 4.80 4.69
N LEU A 58 7.39 5.85 4.04
CA LEU A 58 7.34 6.00 2.59
C LEU A 58 8.68 5.57 1.99
N LEU A 59 8.67 4.56 1.11
CA LEU A 59 9.86 4.07 0.44
C LEU A 59 9.95 4.65 -0.98
N ILE A 60 11.03 5.38 -1.26
CA ILE A 60 11.45 5.72 -2.62
C ILE A 60 12.57 4.75 -2.96
N LEU A 61 12.28 3.80 -3.86
CA LEU A 61 13.22 2.73 -4.20
C LEU A 61 13.77 2.96 -5.60
N PRO A 62 15.09 2.80 -5.80
CA PRO A 62 15.65 2.81 -7.14
C PRO A 62 15.19 1.54 -7.90
N PRO A 63 15.06 1.58 -9.24
CA PRO A 63 14.51 0.48 -10.04
C PRO A 63 15.18 -0.87 -9.78
N GLU A 64 16.50 -0.87 -9.57
CA GLU A 64 17.34 -2.04 -9.32
C GLU A 64 16.95 -2.78 -8.03
N LEU A 65 16.42 -2.07 -7.03
CA LEU A 65 16.00 -2.62 -5.75
C LEU A 65 14.48 -2.76 -5.63
N SER A 66 13.73 -2.21 -6.59
CA SER A 66 12.27 -2.18 -6.55
C SER A 66 11.62 -3.58 -6.57
N PHE A 67 12.32 -4.63 -7.00
CA PHE A 67 11.77 -5.98 -6.98
C PHE A 67 11.76 -6.61 -5.58
N LEU A 68 12.51 -6.06 -4.62
CA LEU A 68 12.61 -6.59 -3.26
C LEU A 68 11.40 -6.16 -2.41
N PRO A 69 10.80 -7.05 -1.61
CA PRO A 69 9.65 -6.75 -0.76
C PRO A 69 10.08 -6.11 0.57
N PHE A 70 10.62 -4.89 0.52
CA PHE A 70 11.11 -4.18 1.71
C PHE A 70 10.05 -4.06 2.82
N GLU A 71 8.78 -3.95 2.45
CA GLU A 71 7.63 -3.85 3.37
C GLU A 71 7.41 -5.12 4.20
N CYS A 72 8.08 -6.21 3.87
CA CYS A 72 8.01 -7.49 4.56
C CYS A 72 9.25 -7.77 5.42
N LEU A 73 10.17 -6.81 5.54
CA LEU A 73 11.33 -6.94 6.42
C LEU A 73 10.90 -7.00 7.90
N PRO A 74 11.61 -7.78 8.74
CA PRO A 74 11.26 -7.94 10.16
C PRO A 74 11.14 -6.63 10.94
N ILE A 75 11.89 -5.60 10.55
CA ILE A 75 11.85 -4.27 11.18
C ILE A 75 10.45 -3.62 11.12
N PHE A 76 9.63 -4.00 10.14
CA PHE A 76 8.26 -3.50 9.98
C PHE A 76 7.20 -4.38 10.67
N GLY A 77 7.59 -5.44 11.37
CA GLY A 77 6.64 -6.35 12.04
C GLY A 77 5.69 -5.64 13.01
N ASN A 78 6.18 -4.64 13.74
CA ASN A 78 5.38 -3.83 14.66
C ASN A 78 4.94 -2.47 14.07
N HIS A 79 5.42 -2.15 12.86
CA HIS A 79 5.14 -0.88 12.17
C HIS A 79 4.78 -1.16 10.70
N PRO A 80 3.62 -1.80 10.45
CA PRO A 80 3.29 -2.37 9.15
C PRO A 80 2.83 -1.34 8.10
N LEU A 81 2.74 -0.06 8.48
CA LEU A 81 2.26 1.02 7.62
C LEU A 81 3.38 1.49 6.67
N VAL A 82 3.73 0.63 5.72
CA VAL A 82 4.77 0.89 4.73
C VAL A 82 4.16 0.93 3.34
N CYS A 83 4.37 2.02 2.62
CA CYS A 83 4.04 2.13 1.20
C CYS A 83 5.20 2.71 0.41
N ARG A 84 5.14 2.54 -0.90
CA ARG A 84 6.11 3.09 -1.83
C ARG A 84 5.59 4.40 -2.41
N ILE A 85 6.51 5.23 -2.86
CA ILE A 85 6.21 6.36 -3.74
C ILE A 85 7.27 6.37 -4.86
N THR A 86 6.87 6.77 -6.06
CA THR A 86 7.78 6.80 -7.22
C THR A 86 8.75 7.97 -7.17
N SER A 87 8.28 9.12 -6.69
CA SER A 87 9.07 10.33 -6.54
C SER A 87 8.48 11.18 -5.43
N PHE A 88 9.36 11.81 -4.63
CA PHE A 88 8.94 12.77 -3.63
C PHE A 88 8.21 13.96 -4.26
N HIS A 89 8.69 14.45 -5.42
CA HIS A 89 8.07 15.59 -6.09
C HIS A 89 6.65 15.27 -6.58
N LEU A 90 6.47 14.13 -7.25
CA LEU A 90 5.15 13.71 -7.73
C LEU A 90 4.21 13.39 -6.57
N PHE A 91 4.72 12.84 -5.47
CA PHE A 91 3.95 12.61 -4.25
C PHE A 91 3.47 13.93 -3.62
N GLN A 92 4.33 14.95 -3.53
CA GLN A 92 3.91 16.28 -3.08
C GLN A 92 2.83 16.90 -3.99
N ARG A 93 2.94 16.73 -5.30
CA ARG A 93 1.89 17.17 -6.25
C ARG A 93 0.58 16.43 -6.05
N LEU A 94 0.65 15.13 -5.76
CA LEU A 94 -0.53 14.31 -5.46
C LEU A 94 -1.22 14.77 -4.17
N LEU A 95 -0.44 15.13 -3.14
CA LEU A 95 -0.96 15.74 -1.90
C LEU A 95 -1.65 17.09 -2.16
N GLN A 96 -1.03 17.97 -2.95
CA GLN A 96 -1.59 19.29 -3.30
C GLN A 96 -2.93 19.19 -4.03
N ARG A 97 -3.09 18.22 -4.95
CA ARG A 97 -4.38 17.98 -5.63
C ARG A 97 -5.48 17.58 -4.64
N ALA A 98 -5.10 16.91 -3.56
CA ALA A 98 -6.04 16.41 -2.59
C ALA A 98 -6.55 17.53 -1.66
N GLU A 99 -5.87 18.67 -1.62
CA GLU A 99 -6.32 19.90 -0.96
C GLU A 99 -7.40 20.58 -1.83
N LYS A 100 -8.64 20.67 -1.33
CA LYS A 100 -9.67 21.50 -1.96
C LYS A 100 -9.40 22.96 -1.60
N ILE A 101 -9.13 23.79 -2.61
CA ILE A 101 -9.25 25.25 -2.46
C ILE A 101 -10.75 25.56 -2.49
N THR A 102 -11.31 25.98 -1.36
CA THR A 102 -12.63 26.63 -1.31
C THR A 102 -12.46 28.09 -0.92
N ASP A 103 -13.32 28.96 -1.45
CA ASP A 103 -13.26 30.43 -1.28
C ASP A 103 -13.33 30.93 0.17
N LYS A 104 -13.46 30.04 1.17
CA LYS A 104 -13.67 30.41 2.58
C LYS A 104 -12.74 29.75 3.61
N ALA A 105 -11.94 28.77 3.23
CA ALA A 105 -10.84 28.22 4.04
C ALA A 105 -10.03 27.20 3.22
N VAL A 106 -8.74 27.07 3.51
CA VAL A 106 -7.97 25.87 3.14
C VAL A 106 -8.49 24.74 4.02
N GLU A 107 -9.42 23.92 3.51
CA GLU A 107 -9.72 22.65 4.17
C GLU A 107 -8.45 21.78 4.09
N LYS A 108 -7.75 21.71 5.23
CA LYS A 108 -6.54 20.91 5.37
C LYS A 108 -6.87 19.47 5.00
N TYR A 109 -6.10 18.89 4.08
CA TYR A 109 -6.35 17.55 3.59
C TYR A 109 -6.40 16.52 4.74
N GLN A 110 -7.44 15.69 4.76
CA GLN A 110 -7.55 14.59 5.72
C GLN A 110 -6.93 13.33 5.11
N LEU A 111 -5.67 13.07 5.48
CA LEU A 111 -5.10 11.74 5.41
C LEU A 111 -5.61 10.91 6.60
N PRO A 112 -5.84 9.60 6.43
CA PRO A 112 -5.80 8.84 5.16
C PRO A 112 -6.96 9.19 4.21
N LYS A 113 -6.74 9.05 2.89
CA LYS A 113 -7.80 9.27 1.88
C LYS A 113 -8.92 8.27 2.07
N LYS A 114 -10.12 8.76 2.38
CA LYS A 114 -11.33 7.94 2.52
C LYS A 114 -11.84 7.49 1.13
N VAL A 115 -12.18 6.21 1.02
CA VAL A 115 -12.80 5.61 -0.18
C VAL A 115 -14.10 4.88 0.20
N ASP A 116 -15.12 5.02 -0.64
CA ASP A 116 -16.39 4.28 -0.54
C ASP A 116 -16.36 3.08 -1.48
N ALA A 117 -16.36 1.88 -0.91
CA ALA A 117 -16.37 0.65 -1.68
C ALA A 117 -17.62 0.48 -2.54
N ARG A 118 -18.75 1.14 -2.23
CA ARG A 118 -19.95 1.07 -3.09
C ARG A 118 -19.71 1.75 -4.44
N ASN A 119 -18.82 2.74 -4.47
CA ASN A 119 -18.38 3.40 -5.70
C ASN A 119 -17.17 2.69 -6.32
N SER A 120 -17.30 1.39 -6.59
CA SER A 120 -16.24 0.58 -7.22
C SER A 120 -16.60 0.15 -8.63
N TYR A 121 -15.58 0.08 -9.48
CA TYR A 121 -15.65 -0.54 -10.80
C TYR A 121 -14.64 -1.69 -10.92
N TYR A 122 -15.06 -2.86 -11.41
CA TYR A 122 -14.18 -4.01 -11.59
C TYR A 122 -14.14 -4.53 -13.03
N VAL A 123 -12.99 -5.13 -13.40
CA VAL A 123 -12.78 -5.86 -14.65
C VAL A 123 -12.22 -7.23 -14.28
N LEU A 124 -13.03 -8.27 -14.46
CA LEU A 124 -12.71 -9.66 -14.11
C LEU A 124 -12.56 -10.52 -15.37
N ASN A 125 -11.43 -11.23 -15.48
CA ASN A 125 -11.15 -12.15 -16.58
C ASN A 125 -11.39 -11.52 -17.98
N PRO A 126 -10.82 -10.35 -18.30
CA PRO A 126 -11.07 -9.68 -19.58
C PRO A 126 -10.59 -10.46 -20.81
N GLY A 127 -9.73 -11.47 -20.63
CA GLY A 127 -9.24 -12.34 -21.71
C GLY A 127 -10.06 -13.62 -21.90
N ALA A 128 -11.05 -13.87 -21.04
CA ALA A 128 -11.81 -15.12 -20.97
C ALA A 128 -10.94 -16.38 -20.80
N ASP A 129 -9.74 -16.25 -20.22
CA ASP A 129 -8.73 -17.30 -20.08
C ASP A 129 -8.41 -17.66 -18.62
N LEU A 130 -9.05 -17.01 -17.66
CA LEU A 130 -8.89 -17.21 -16.21
C LEU A 130 -10.19 -17.71 -15.55
N GLU A 131 -10.79 -18.77 -16.10
CA GLU A 131 -12.08 -19.33 -15.63
C GLU A 131 -12.08 -19.68 -14.14
N GLN A 132 -10.99 -20.27 -13.64
CA GLN A 132 -10.91 -20.64 -12.24
C GLN A 132 -10.90 -19.42 -11.30
N THR A 133 -10.19 -18.35 -11.69
CA THR A 133 -10.19 -17.09 -10.94
C THR A 133 -11.55 -16.44 -10.97
N GLN A 134 -12.19 -16.40 -12.15
CA GLN A 134 -13.55 -15.92 -12.28
C GLN A 134 -14.49 -16.66 -11.32
N ASN A 135 -14.48 -17.99 -11.34
CA ASN A 135 -15.33 -18.82 -10.47
C ASN A 135 -15.07 -18.58 -8.97
N ARG A 136 -13.81 -18.34 -8.56
CA ARG A 136 -13.47 -18.07 -7.16
C ARG A 136 -13.91 -16.69 -6.69
N LEU A 137 -13.81 -15.68 -7.54
CA LEU A 137 -14.00 -14.28 -7.15
C LEU A 137 -15.42 -13.75 -7.39
N GLN A 138 -16.08 -14.23 -8.43
CA GLN A 138 -17.34 -13.68 -8.94
C GLN A 138 -18.42 -13.59 -7.84
N ASN A 139 -18.68 -14.69 -7.13
CA ASN A 139 -19.70 -14.72 -6.06
C ASN A 139 -19.46 -13.65 -4.97
N THR A 140 -18.20 -13.40 -4.61
CA THR A 140 -17.86 -12.43 -3.58
C THR A 140 -18.03 -11.00 -4.09
N ILE A 141 -17.58 -10.73 -5.32
CA ILE A 141 -17.71 -9.42 -5.97
C ILE A 141 -19.18 -9.05 -6.19
N GLU A 142 -20.00 -10.01 -6.64
CA GLU A 142 -21.44 -9.81 -6.84
C GLU A 142 -22.17 -9.47 -5.52
N THR A 143 -21.75 -10.07 -4.41
CA THR A 143 -22.29 -9.75 -3.07
C THR A 143 -22.02 -8.30 -2.67
N LEU A 144 -20.93 -7.70 -3.16
CA LEU A 144 -20.54 -6.32 -2.87
C LEU A 144 -21.27 -5.29 -3.75
N LYS A 145 -22.04 -5.75 -4.75
CA LYS A 145 -22.81 -4.91 -5.68
C LYS A 145 -21.96 -3.86 -6.42
N TRP A 146 -20.72 -4.22 -6.76
CA TRP A 146 -19.86 -3.36 -7.57
C TRP A 146 -20.28 -3.40 -9.04
N ASN A 147 -20.08 -2.28 -9.76
CA ASN A 147 -20.27 -2.24 -11.20
C ASN A 147 -19.04 -2.85 -11.89
N GLY A 148 -19.20 -3.52 -13.04
CA GLY A 148 -18.04 -4.07 -13.73
C GLY A 148 -18.34 -4.95 -14.92
N LEU A 149 -17.26 -5.52 -15.46
CA LEU A 149 -17.28 -6.41 -16.61
C LEU A 149 -16.62 -7.74 -16.26
N VAL A 150 -17.20 -8.83 -16.78
CA VAL A 150 -16.69 -10.20 -16.63
C VAL A 150 -16.46 -10.78 -18.02
N GLY A 151 -15.34 -11.48 -18.24
CA GLY A 151 -15.10 -12.25 -19.46
C GLY A 151 -14.78 -11.41 -20.71
N LYS A 152 -14.67 -10.08 -20.58
CA LYS A 152 -14.40 -9.17 -21.71
C LYS A 152 -13.65 -7.90 -21.27
N PRO A 153 -12.85 -7.28 -22.14
CA PRO A 153 -12.16 -6.03 -21.82
C PRO A 153 -13.14 -4.84 -21.87
N PRO A 154 -12.92 -3.78 -21.06
CA PRO A 154 -13.65 -2.52 -21.20
C PRO A 154 -13.25 -1.80 -22.50
N SER A 155 -14.14 -0.97 -23.03
CA SER A 155 -13.74 0.06 -23.98
C SER A 155 -12.83 1.09 -23.31
N ILE A 156 -12.06 1.84 -24.11
CA ILE A 156 -11.19 2.91 -23.59
C ILE A 156 -12.00 3.97 -22.83
N ALA A 157 -13.21 4.28 -23.32
CA ALA A 157 -14.10 5.25 -22.67
C ALA A 157 -14.61 4.75 -21.31
N GLU A 158 -15.08 3.50 -21.23
CA GLU A 158 -15.49 2.87 -19.97
C GLU A 158 -14.34 2.82 -18.97
N PHE A 159 -13.14 2.45 -19.44
CA PHE A 159 -11.96 2.41 -18.60
C PHE A 159 -11.57 3.78 -18.03
N LYS A 160 -11.54 4.83 -18.85
CA LYS A 160 -11.27 6.20 -18.38
C LYS A 160 -12.34 6.64 -17.38
N SER A 161 -13.61 6.40 -17.69
CA SER A 161 -14.73 6.69 -16.79
C SER A 161 -14.56 5.99 -15.44
N ALA A 162 -14.16 4.71 -15.45
CA ALA A 162 -13.90 3.94 -14.24
C ALA A 162 -12.77 4.54 -13.38
N LEU A 163 -11.69 5.04 -13.99
CA LEU A 163 -10.61 5.70 -13.25
C LEU A 163 -11.02 7.07 -12.69
N GLU A 164 -11.86 7.82 -13.39
CA GLU A 164 -12.17 9.22 -13.11
C GLU A 164 -13.39 9.45 -12.21
N GLN A 165 -14.31 8.47 -12.17
CA GLN A 165 -15.62 8.59 -11.50
C GLN A 165 -15.79 7.65 -10.32
N ASN A 166 -14.96 6.60 -10.20
CA ASN A 166 -15.03 5.65 -9.09
C ASN A 166 -13.98 5.93 -8.01
N ASP A 167 -14.22 5.39 -6.82
CA ASP A 167 -13.31 5.45 -5.69
C ASP A 167 -12.31 4.29 -5.73
N LEU A 168 -12.76 3.12 -6.23
CA LEU A 168 -11.93 1.94 -6.46
C LEU A 168 -12.05 1.46 -7.90
N PHE A 169 -10.92 1.13 -8.50
CA PHE A 169 -10.83 0.38 -9.76
C PHE A 169 -10.14 -0.95 -9.49
N LEU A 170 -10.78 -2.06 -9.79
CA LEU A 170 -10.25 -3.40 -9.53
C LEU A 170 -10.06 -4.17 -10.83
N TYR A 171 -8.88 -4.74 -11.02
CA TYR A 171 -8.53 -5.51 -12.21
C TYR A 171 -8.04 -6.90 -11.81
N PHE A 172 -8.66 -7.93 -12.41
CA PHE A 172 -8.30 -9.34 -12.22
C PHE A 172 -8.01 -9.95 -13.59
N GLY A 173 -6.73 -10.05 -13.90
CA GLY A 173 -6.28 -10.49 -15.21
C GLY A 173 -4.76 -10.52 -15.31
N HIS A 174 -4.26 -10.82 -16.50
CA HIS A 174 -2.81 -10.86 -16.74
C HIS A 174 -2.15 -9.48 -16.63
N GLY A 175 -0.99 -9.43 -15.96
CA GLY A 175 -0.20 -8.21 -15.88
C GLY A 175 -0.94 -7.05 -15.21
N SER A 176 -0.76 -5.85 -15.76
CA SER A 176 -1.41 -4.63 -15.28
C SER A 176 -2.65 -4.25 -16.08
N GLY A 177 -3.13 -5.10 -16.98
CA GLY A 177 -4.22 -4.75 -17.91
C GLY A 177 -3.84 -3.82 -19.06
N SER A 178 -2.54 -3.43 -19.15
CA SER A 178 -2.02 -2.59 -20.23
C SER A 178 -2.34 -3.12 -21.64
N LYS A 179 -2.48 -4.44 -21.82
CA LYS A 179 -2.88 -5.04 -23.11
C LYS A 179 -4.32 -4.74 -23.53
N TYR A 180 -5.21 -4.41 -22.57
CA TYR A 180 -6.63 -4.21 -22.82
C TYR A 180 -6.98 -2.73 -22.98
N PHE A 181 -6.50 -1.88 -22.08
CA PHE A 181 -6.84 -0.45 -22.07
C PHE A 181 -5.69 0.47 -22.50
N GLY A 182 -4.46 -0.05 -22.57
CA GLY A 182 -3.30 0.73 -23.02
C GLY A 182 -2.76 1.72 -21.97
N ARG A 183 -1.44 1.94 -22.01
CA ARG A 183 -0.75 2.90 -21.13
C ARG A 183 -1.19 4.34 -21.36
N SER A 184 -1.48 4.69 -22.61
CA SER A 184 -1.90 6.04 -22.99
C SER A 184 -3.26 6.41 -22.39
N ALA A 185 -4.19 5.44 -22.26
CA ALA A 185 -5.50 5.71 -21.67
C ALA A 185 -5.38 6.08 -20.19
N VAL A 186 -4.52 5.37 -19.43
CA VAL A 186 -4.20 5.71 -18.04
C VAL A 186 -3.60 7.11 -17.98
N ARG A 187 -2.52 7.36 -18.72
CA ARG A 187 -1.78 8.64 -18.69
C ARG A 187 -2.65 9.86 -19.01
N GLN A 188 -3.62 9.69 -19.90
CA GLN A 188 -4.55 10.76 -20.30
C GLN A 188 -5.78 10.88 -19.40
N SER A 189 -5.92 10.04 -18.38
CA SER A 189 -7.03 10.11 -17.43
C SER A 189 -6.70 11.00 -16.24
N ASP A 190 -7.73 11.52 -15.59
CA ASP A 190 -7.62 12.13 -14.27
C ASP A 190 -8.00 11.15 -13.15
N CYS A 191 -7.13 10.16 -12.90
CA CYS A 191 -7.43 9.02 -12.04
C CYS A 191 -7.72 9.44 -10.59
N LYS A 192 -8.96 9.25 -10.15
CA LYS A 192 -9.42 9.45 -8.77
C LYS A 192 -9.53 8.13 -8.00
N ALA A 193 -9.66 7.02 -8.73
CA ALA A 193 -9.80 5.69 -8.19
C ALA A 193 -8.49 5.14 -7.63
N VAL A 194 -8.53 4.54 -6.44
CA VAL A 194 -7.47 3.65 -5.98
C VAL A 194 -7.50 2.40 -6.85
N SER A 195 -6.38 2.10 -7.50
CA SER A 195 -6.31 1.04 -8.52
C SER A 195 -5.70 -0.22 -7.93
N VAL A 196 -6.47 -1.31 -7.91
CA VAL A 196 -6.08 -2.62 -7.39
C VAL A 196 -5.86 -3.57 -8.57
N LEU A 197 -4.60 -3.82 -8.92
CA LEU A 197 -4.17 -4.56 -10.11
C LEU A 197 -3.70 -5.97 -9.74
N MET A 198 -4.65 -6.92 -9.67
CA MET A 198 -4.40 -8.33 -9.32
C MET A 198 -3.99 -9.12 -10.56
N GLY A 199 -2.73 -8.97 -10.93
CA GLY A 199 -2.10 -9.72 -12.01
C GLY A 199 -0.59 -9.85 -11.80
N CYS A 200 0.00 -10.87 -12.41
CA CYS A 200 1.43 -11.16 -12.34
C CYS A 200 2.29 -9.94 -12.72
N ALA A 201 3.23 -9.56 -11.85
CA ALA A 201 4.15 -8.44 -12.09
C ALA A 201 3.46 -7.12 -12.48
N SER A 202 2.23 -6.88 -12.00
CA SER A 202 1.42 -5.71 -12.38
C SER A 202 2.05 -4.36 -12.01
N VAL A 203 2.90 -4.31 -10.98
CA VAL A 203 3.62 -3.10 -10.53
C VAL A 203 5.14 -3.29 -10.53
N ARG A 204 5.65 -4.30 -11.24
CA ARG A 204 7.09 -4.49 -11.40
C ARG A 204 7.69 -3.30 -12.14
N ILE A 205 8.83 -2.81 -11.66
CA ILE A 205 9.69 -1.90 -12.40
C ILE A 205 10.78 -2.72 -13.07
N VAL A 206 10.86 -2.61 -14.39
CA VAL A 206 11.98 -3.17 -15.14
C VAL A 206 13.10 -2.14 -15.08
N ASP A 207 14.24 -2.54 -14.53
CA ASP A 207 15.46 -1.75 -14.56
C ASP A 207 15.92 -1.54 -16.01
N GLU A 208 16.17 -0.28 -16.39
CA GLU A 208 16.64 0.13 -17.72
C GLU A 208 18.06 0.73 -17.68
N GLY A 209 18.75 0.56 -16.55
CA GLY A 209 20.12 1.01 -16.34
C GLY A 209 20.23 2.34 -15.61
N GLN A 210 21.47 2.72 -15.33
CA GLN A 210 21.79 3.86 -14.48
C GLN A 210 21.18 5.16 -14.99
N GLY A 211 20.50 5.88 -14.09
CA GLY A 211 19.90 7.19 -14.37
C GLY A 211 18.50 7.14 -14.99
N PHE A 212 17.95 5.95 -15.25
CA PHE A 212 16.56 5.80 -15.69
C PHE A 212 15.67 5.41 -14.50
N ASP A 213 14.44 5.91 -14.47
CA ASP A 213 13.42 5.53 -13.46
C ASP A 213 12.84 4.12 -13.68
N GLY A 214 13.39 3.38 -14.64
CA GLY A 214 12.91 2.10 -15.11
C GLY A 214 11.54 2.18 -15.80
N ARG A 215 11.09 1.03 -16.31
CA ARG A 215 9.83 0.91 -17.06
C ARG A 215 8.78 0.15 -16.27
N SER A 216 7.67 0.82 -16.00
CA SER A 216 6.53 0.26 -15.29
C SER A 216 5.26 1.04 -15.53
N VAL A 217 4.09 0.40 -15.35
CA VAL A 217 2.77 1.06 -15.43
C VAL A 217 2.57 2.08 -14.30
N ILE A 218 3.29 1.94 -13.18
CA ILE A 218 3.13 2.80 -12.01
C ILE A 218 3.39 4.27 -12.36
N HIS A 219 4.25 4.52 -13.35
CA HIS A 219 4.59 5.86 -13.82
C HIS A 219 3.41 6.49 -14.53
N GLU A 220 2.69 5.75 -15.39
CA GLU A 220 1.46 6.24 -16.01
C GLU A 220 0.36 6.52 -14.99
N TYR A 221 0.16 5.65 -14.00
CA TYR A 221 -0.82 5.89 -12.94
C TYR A 221 -0.43 7.08 -12.05
N THR A 222 0.86 7.25 -11.76
CA THR A 222 1.37 8.41 -11.01
C THR A 222 1.13 9.71 -11.78
N ILE A 223 1.44 9.75 -13.08
CA ILE A 223 1.17 10.90 -13.96
C ILE A 223 -0.33 11.20 -14.02
N ALA A 224 -1.16 10.16 -14.08
CA ALA A 224 -2.62 10.26 -14.01
C ALA A 224 -3.17 10.68 -12.64
N ARG A 225 -2.28 10.90 -11.65
CA ARG A 225 -2.61 11.33 -10.28
C ARG A 225 -3.45 10.31 -9.51
N CYS A 226 -3.27 9.02 -9.83
CA CYS A 226 -3.88 7.93 -9.09
C CYS A 226 -3.51 8.02 -7.60
N PRO A 227 -4.48 7.97 -6.66
CA PRO A 227 -4.19 8.15 -5.25
C PRO A 227 -3.31 7.05 -4.68
N CYS A 228 -3.58 5.80 -5.06
CA CYS A 228 -2.83 4.65 -4.62
C CYS A 228 -3.00 3.50 -5.61
N ILE A 229 -1.92 2.76 -5.86
CA ILE A 229 -1.87 1.63 -6.78
C ILE A 229 -1.45 0.41 -5.97
N VAL A 230 -2.25 -0.65 -5.96
CA VAL A 230 -1.91 -1.93 -5.34
C VAL A 230 -1.62 -2.94 -6.44
N GLY A 231 -0.56 -3.73 -6.31
CA GLY A 231 -0.28 -4.79 -7.29
C GLY A 231 0.90 -5.67 -6.92
N CYS A 232 1.27 -6.58 -7.83
CA CYS A 232 2.29 -7.61 -7.61
C CYS A 232 3.65 -7.22 -8.21
N LEU A 233 4.72 -7.45 -7.47
CA LEU A 233 6.11 -7.23 -7.88
C LEU A 233 6.63 -8.28 -8.88
N TRP A 234 6.14 -9.52 -8.80
CA TRP A 234 6.59 -10.63 -9.64
C TRP A 234 5.43 -11.56 -10.00
N MET A 235 5.73 -12.69 -10.65
CA MET A 235 4.73 -13.68 -11.06
C MET A 235 4.15 -14.40 -9.84
N VAL A 236 2.82 -14.45 -9.76
CA VAL A 236 2.08 -15.10 -8.67
C VAL A 236 1.22 -16.22 -9.25
N THR A 237 0.77 -17.14 -8.40
CA THR A 237 -0.18 -18.18 -8.80
C THR A 237 -1.61 -17.68 -8.58
N ASP A 238 -2.47 -17.91 -9.59
CA ASP A 238 -3.85 -17.43 -9.61
C ASP A 238 -4.63 -17.77 -8.32
N GLY A 239 -4.55 -19.01 -7.85
CA GLY A 239 -5.27 -19.43 -6.65
C GLY A 239 -4.80 -18.76 -5.34
N GLU A 240 -3.54 -18.36 -5.25
CA GLU A 240 -3.00 -17.70 -4.05
C GLU A 240 -3.29 -16.19 -4.07
N ILE A 241 -3.15 -15.54 -5.22
CA ILE A 241 -3.48 -14.11 -5.34
C ILE A 241 -4.98 -13.85 -5.20
N ASP A 242 -5.83 -14.79 -5.66
CA ASP A 242 -7.27 -14.72 -5.41
C ASP A 242 -7.58 -14.81 -3.91
N ARG A 243 -6.86 -15.68 -3.17
CA ARG A 243 -7.02 -15.77 -1.71
C ARG A 243 -6.57 -14.50 -1.02
N PHE A 244 -5.44 -13.92 -1.45
CA PHE A 244 -4.99 -12.62 -0.97
C PHE A 244 -6.09 -11.58 -1.16
N PHE A 245 -6.64 -11.48 -2.37
CA PHE A 245 -7.66 -10.49 -2.69
C PHE A 245 -8.94 -10.68 -1.86
N LEU A 246 -9.43 -11.91 -1.74
CA LEU A 246 -10.60 -12.20 -0.90
C LEU A 246 -10.34 -11.82 0.57
N ALA A 247 -9.14 -12.06 1.10
CA ALA A 247 -8.77 -11.65 2.45
C ALA A 247 -8.71 -10.12 2.59
N LEU A 248 -8.15 -9.42 1.60
CA LEU A 248 -8.10 -7.96 1.56
C LEU A 248 -9.50 -7.35 1.55
N VAL A 249 -10.38 -7.86 0.69
CA VAL A 249 -11.77 -7.40 0.60
C VAL A 249 -12.54 -7.67 1.88
N ASN A 250 -12.40 -8.88 2.44
CA ASN A 250 -13.04 -9.21 3.71
C ASN A 250 -12.56 -8.33 4.86
N PHE A 251 -11.28 -7.95 4.84
CA PHE A 251 -10.75 -7.02 5.83
C PHE A 251 -11.30 -5.62 5.61
N CYS A 252 -11.10 -5.03 4.42
CA CYS A 252 -11.36 -3.62 4.17
C CYS A 252 -12.83 -3.28 3.90
N PHE A 253 -13.59 -4.18 3.28
CA PHE A 253 -14.87 -3.85 2.63
C PHE A 253 -16.04 -4.75 3.05
N ALA A 254 -15.80 -5.93 3.62
CA ALA A 254 -16.89 -6.75 4.14
C ALA A 254 -17.48 -6.16 5.42
N GLN A 255 -18.80 -6.22 5.53
CA GLN A 255 -19.59 -5.75 6.66
C GLN A 255 -19.14 -6.42 7.97
N ARG A 256 -19.37 -5.76 9.11
CA ARG A 256 -19.19 -6.35 10.45
C ARG A 256 -20.00 -7.66 10.54
N ARG A 257 -19.33 -8.81 10.50
CA ARG A 257 -19.88 -10.06 11.04
C ARG A 257 -19.78 -10.01 12.56
N SER A 258 -20.74 -10.64 13.24
CA SER A 258 -20.98 -10.55 14.68
C SER A 258 -19.71 -10.59 15.58
N PRO A 259 -19.73 -9.94 16.75
CA PRO A 259 -18.57 -9.77 17.66
C PRO A 259 -17.98 -11.07 18.24
N LEU A 260 -18.48 -12.24 17.87
CA LEU A 260 -18.08 -13.53 18.44
C LEU A 260 -16.79 -14.11 17.84
N LYS A 261 -16.29 -13.58 16.71
CA LYS A 261 -15.02 -14.05 16.07
C LYS A 261 -13.86 -13.06 16.17
N GLU A 262 -14.05 -11.89 16.78
CA GLU A 262 -13.04 -10.81 16.85
C GLU A 262 -11.96 -11.02 17.92
N LYS A 263 -12.12 -12.00 18.82
CA LYS A 263 -11.14 -12.29 19.89
C LYS A 263 -9.78 -12.78 19.40
N GLN A 264 -9.64 -13.17 18.13
CA GLN A 264 -8.33 -13.49 17.54
C GLN A 264 -7.66 -12.30 16.84
N LEU A 265 -8.41 -11.23 16.53
CA LEU A 265 -7.90 -10.07 15.79
C LEU A 265 -7.37 -8.96 16.73
N SER A 266 -7.84 -8.92 17.98
CA SER A 266 -7.52 -7.89 18.97
C SER A 266 -6.22 -8.13 19.75
N SER A 267 -5.53 -9.26 19.55
CA SER A 267 -4.26 -9.55 20.24
C SER A 267 -3.07 -8.74 19.71
N LEU A 268 -3.20 -8.09 18.54
CA LEU A 268 -2.13 -7.31 17.91
C LEU A 268 -2.22 -5.79 18.19
N HIS A 269 -3.39 -5.24 18.53
CA HIS A 269 -3.52 -3.80 18.79
C HIS A 269 -4.46 -3.48 19.96
N ARG A 270 -3.86 -3.04 21.06
CA ARG A 270 -4.52 -2.55 22.26
C ARG A 270 -4.86 -1.06 22.08
N ARG A 271 -5.90 -0.70 21.31
CA ARG A 271 -6.41 0.69 21.28
C ARG A 271 -7.92 0.77 21.10
N LYS A 272 -8.51 1.75 21.80
CA LYS A 272 -9.94 2.07 21.90
C LYS A 272 -10.54 2.33 20.51
N GLU A 273 -11.60 1.61 20.19
CA GLU A 273 -12.48 1.88 19.04
C GLU A 273 -13.03 3.31 19.14
N SER A 274 -12.63 4.18 18.21
CA SER A 274 -13.21 5.51 18.03
C SER A 274 -14.35 5.46 17.00
N ALA A 275 -15.26 6.44 17.09
CA ALA A 275 -16.59 6.44 16.48
C ALA A 275 -16.64 6.53 14.93
N ASP A 276 -15.51 6.68 14.24
CA ASP A 276 -15.40 6.58 12.77
C ASP A 276 -14.75 5.23 12.43
N SER A 277 -15.55 4.19 12.21
CA SER A 277 -15.07 2.83 11.94
C SER A 277 -14.50 2.73 10.52
N TYR A 278 -13.32 3.28 10.24
CA TYR A 278 -12.58 3.06 8.99
C TYR A 278 -11.54 1.96 9.15
N LYS A 279 -11.11 1.37 8.04
CA LYS A 279 -9.99 0.40 8.00
C LYS A 279 -8.95 0.84 7.00
N LEU A 280 -7.68 0.82 7.40
CA LEU A 280 -6.58 1.17 6.50
C LEU A 280 -6.36 0.07 5.46
N LEU A 281 -6.18 0.47 4.21
CA LEU A 281 -5.88 -0.46 3.12
C LEU A 281 -4.56 -1.21 3.36
N ILE A 282 -3.54 -0.54 3.91
CA ILE A 282 -2.23 -1.18 4.17
C ILE A 282 -2.34 -2.24 5.27
N GLN A 283 -3.14 -2.02 6.31
CA GLN A 283 -3.41 -3.06 7.31
C GLN A 283 -4.10 -4.26 6.67
N GLY A 284 -5.04 -4.02 5.75
CA GLY A 284 -5.67 -5.07 4.96
C GLY A 284 -4.69 -5.83 4.07
N ILE A 285 -3.73 -5.14 3.44
CA ILE A 285 -2.66 -5.76 2.66
C ILE A 285 -1.84 -6.69 3.57
N VAL A 286 -1.36 -6.19 4.71
CA VAL A 286 -0.54 -6.96 5.66
C VAL A 286 -1.29 -8.19 6.18
N PHE A 287 -2.58 -8.04 6.50
CA PHE A 287 -3.45 -9.15 6.87
C PHE A 287 -3.56 -10.18 5.72
N ALA A 288 -3.82 -9.72 4.50
CA ALA A 288 -3.98 -10.57 3.32
C ALA A 288 -2.70 -11.30 2.92
N ARG A 289 -1.51 -10.74 3.17
CA ARG A 289 -0.23 -11.43 2.94
C ARG A 289 -0.17 -12.74 3.73
N ASN A 290 -0.61 -12.70 4.99
CA ASN A 290 -0.61 -13.86 5.89
C ASN A 290 -1.76 -14.85 5.62
N ALA A 291 -2.77 -14.46 4.84
CA ALA A 291 -3.82 -15.37 4.41
C ALA A 291 -3.36 -16.31 3.28
N CYS A 292 -2.29 -15.97 2.56
CA CYS A 292 -1.70 -16.83 1.55
C CYS A 292 -1.08 -18.08 2.21
N LYS A 293 -1.12 -19.24 1.52
CA LYS A 293 -0.35 -20.44 1.91
C LYS A 293 1.15 -20.18 1.79
N LEU A 294 1.54 -19.30 0.87
CA LEU A 294 2.92 -18.87 0.68
C LEU A 294 3.04 -17.36 1.00
N PRO A 295 3.13 -16.96 2.29
CA PRO A 295 3.15 -15.55 2.68
C PRO A 295 4.31 -14.75 2.08
N TYR A 296 5.46 -15.39 1.91
CA TYR A 296 6.64 -14.74 1.32
C TYR A 296 6.67 -14.82 -0.20
N LEU A 297 6.38 -15.99 -0.78
CA LEU A 297 6.45 -16.15 -2.24
C LEU A 297 5.30 -15.44 -2.97
N THR A 298 4.09 -15.45 -2.40
CA THR A 298 2.91 -14.80 -3.00
C THR A 298 2.49 -13.56 -2.24
N GLY A 299 2.29 -13.66 -0.92
CA GLY A 299 1.79 -12.53 -0.12
C GLY A 299 2.70 -11.30 -0.22
N SER A 300 4.00 -11.49 -0.05
CA SER A 300 4.99 -10.40 -0.07
C SER A 300 5.21 -9.80 -1.46
N SER A 301 4.65 -10.41 -2.52
CA SER A 301 4.66 -9.80 -3.85
C SER A 301 3.76 -8.56 -3.92
N VAL A 302 2.73 -8.47 -3.06
CA VAL A 302 1.74 -7.39 -3.14
C VAL A 302 2.24 -6.17 -2.37
N VAL A 303 2.37 -5.06 -3.07
CA VAL A 303 2.79 -3.76 -2.52
C VAL A 303 1.82 -2.66 -2.94
N CYS A 304 1.97 -1.48 -2.34
CA CYS A 304 1.20 -0.32 -2.74
C CYS A 304 2.08 0.92 -2.97
N TYR A 305 1.72 1.72 -3.97
CA TYR A 305 2.38 2.97 -4.33
C TYR A 305 1.40 4.14 -4.17
N GLY A 306 1.72 5.15 -3.37
CA GLY A 306 0.94 6.39 -3.26
C GLY A 306 0.50 6.74 -1.83
N LEU A 307 -0.68 7.36 -1.73
CA LEU A 307 -1.24 7.90 -0.49
C LEU A 307 -1.73 6.80 0.46
N PRO A 308 -1.72 7.07 1.78
CA PRO A 308 -2.51 6.33 2.76
C PRO A 308 -4.00 6.31 2.40
N ILE A 309 -4.61 5.12 2.36
CA ILE A 309 -6.03 4.93 2.02
C ILE A 309 -6.78 4.31 3.21
N ALA A 310 -7.97 4.84 3.49
CA ALA A 310 -8.92 4.31 4.45
C ALA A 310 -10.23 3.93 3.76
N SER A 311 -10.64 2.68 3.94
CA SER A 311 -11.96 2.21 3.55
C SER A 311 -12.99 2.63 4.60
N MET A 312 -14.08 3.24 4.16
CA MET A 312 -15.23 3.56 5.01
C MET A 312 -16.09 2.30 5.20
N LEU A 313 -16.31 1.88 6.45
CA LEU A 313 -17.25 0.80 6.75
C LEU A 313 -18.68 1.35 6.70
N THR A 314 -19.27 1.39 5.52
CA THR A 314 -20.68 1.76 5.35
C THR A 314 -21.57 0.60 5.79
N GLN A 315 -22.48 0.84 6.73
CA GLN A 315 -23.63 -0.04 6.95
C GLN A 315 -24.45 -0.03 5.67
N LEU A 316 -24.48 -1.15 4.94
CA LEU A 316 -25.41 -1.33 3.83
C LEU A 316 -26.79 -1.54 4.45
N SER A 317 -27.63 -0.50 4.37
CA SER A 317 -29.07 -0.58 4.65
C SER A 317 -29.77 -1.52 3.68
#